data_AF-A0AA37TQN5-F1
#
_entry.id   AF-A0AA37TQN5-F1
#
_cell.length_a   1.000
_cell.length_b   1.000
_cell.length_c   1.000
_cell.angle_alpha   90.00
_cell.angle_beta   90.00
_cell.angle_gamma   90.00
#
_symmetry.space_group_name_H-M   'P 1'
#
loop_
_entity.id
_entity.type
_entity.pdbx_description
1 polymer ?
#
loop_
_entity_poly.entity_id
_entity_poly.type
_entity_poly.pdbx_seq_one_letter_code
_entity_poly.pdbx_strand_id
1 'polypeptide(L)'
;MRTALAALALVVAAGGGIDRAWAWDACEAIALRDVPAIEAPDSILAKGDIDAAITQYRVSKATKRAVFCSHGGYCYPTHVTIKGEKVEALRLTNCKIGSKSDYQDDEDTFYPVDIIREKFTPAQLRRYDTEDTLSQMGLCSACVGDVAGQYLSKPESRCGRLVKSAFEGNPKAKDALQNPPNACQRE
;
A
#
# COMPACT_ATOMS: atom_id res chain seq x y z
N MET A 1 47.51 -38.44 18.03
CA MET A 1 46.09 -38.34 17.64
C MET A 1 45.79 -36.87 17.41
N ARG A 2 45.48 -36.46 16.18
CA ARG A 2 45.22 -35.06 15.80
C ARG A 2 43.72 -34.79 15.94
N THR A 3 43.33 -33.98 16.92
CA THR A 3 41.98 -33.44 17.07
C THR A 3 41.78 -32.31 16.06
N ALA A 4 40.91 -32.54 15.08
CA ALA A 4 40.47 -31.50 14.15
C ALA A 4 39.31 -30.71 14.77
N LEU A 5 39.49 -29.39 14.87
CA LEU A 5 38.42 -28.44 15.16
C LEU A 5 37.44 -28.40 13.97
N ALA A 6 36.16 -28.60 14.24
CA ALA A 6 35.08 -28.22 13.31
C ALA A 6 34.44 -26.93 13.83
N ALA A 7 34.80 -25.80 13.22
CA ALA A 7 34.11 -24.54 13.43
C ALA A 7 32.81 -24.55 12.62
N LEU A 8 31.66 -24.59 13.31
CA LEU A 8 30.36 -24.35 12.69
C LEU A 8 30.28 -22.85 12.35
N ALA A 9 30.37 -22.52 11.07
CA ALA A 9 30.02 -21.19 10.58
C ALA A 9 28.50 -21.10 10.47
N LEU A 10 27.85 -20.36 11.38
CA LEU A 10 26.46 -19.94 11.22
C LEU A 10 26.38 -18.93 10.08
N VAL A 11 25.85 -19.34 8.93
CA VAL A 11 25.44 -18.41 7.87
C VAL A 11 24.11 -17.82 8.30
N VAL A 12 24.15 -16.62 8.89
CA VAL A 12 22.95 -15.79 9.06
C VAL A 12 22.63 -15.23 7.67
N ALA A 13 21.68 -15.86 6.98
CA ALA A 13 21.11 -15.29 5.76
C ALA A 13 20.37 -14.00 6.14
N ALA A 14 21.05 -12.87 6.00
CA ALA A 14 20.41 -11.55 6.00
C ALA A 14 19.59 -11.42 4.70
N GLY A 15 18.42 -12.06 4.67
CA GLY A 15 17.37 -11.78 3.71
C GLY A 15 16.76 -10.43 4.04
N GLY A 16 17.51 -9.35 3.79
CA GLY A 16 17.03 -7.97 3.83
C GLY A 16 16.14 -7.68 2.63
N GLY A 17 15.06 -8.46 2.47
CA GLY A 17 13.92 -8.01 1.72
C GLY A 17 13.35 -6.85 2.51
N ILE A 18 13.44 -5.64 1.95
CA ILE A 18 12.76 -4.49 2.54
C ILE A 18 11.28 -4.85 2.45
N ASP A 19 10.65 -5.21 3.57
CA ASP A 19 9.22 -5.46 3.67
C ASP A 19 8.47 -4.16 3.38
N ARG A 20 8.39 -3.81 2.08
CA ARG A 20 7.57 -2.71 1.58
C ARG A 20 6.16 -3.23 1.52
N ALA A 21 5.43 -3.06 2.61
CA ALA A 21 3.98 -3.17 2.55
C ALA A 21 3.47 -1.96 1.76
N TRP A 22 2.92 -2.23 0.58
CA TRP A 22 2.31 -1.18 -0.24
C TRP A 22 1.10 -0.65 0.51
N ALA A 23 0.99 0.67 0.60
CA ALA A 23 -0.21 1.28 1.11
C ALA A 23 -1.33 1.02 0.11
N TRP A 24 -2.18 0.08 0.44
CA TRP A 24 -3.50 -0.02 -0.16
C TRP A 24 -4.34 1.14 0.36
N ASP A 25 -5.27 0.88 1.26
CA ASP A 25 -6.09 1.93 1.87
C ASP A 25 -5.53 2.44 3.21
N ALA A 26 -4.30 2.04 3.56
CA ALA A 26 -3.71 2.25 4.88
C ALA A 26 -3.23 3.68 5.13
N CYS A 27 -2.76 4.38 4.08
CA CYS A 27 -2.15 5.69 4.25
C CYS A 27 -3.19 6.79 4.34
N GLU A 28 -2.92 7.72 5.24
CA GLU A 28 -3.74 8.88 5.51
C GLU A 28 -2.90 10.15 5.34
N ALA A 29 -3.54 11.21 4.88
CA ALA A 29 -2.99 12.55 4.88
C ALA A 29 -3.96 13.54 5.56
N ILE A 30 -3.41 14.45 6.36
CA ILE A 30 -4.19 15.53 6.99
C ILE A 30 -4.08 16.81 6.18
N ALA A 31 -5.22 17.43 5.90
CA ALA A 31 -5.28 18.73 5.28
C ALA A 31 -4.86 19.83 6.26
N LEU A 32 -3.76 20.52 5.95
CA LEU A 32 -3.27 21.65 6.73
C LEU A 32 -3.94 22.97 6.30
N ARG A 33 -4.55 22.98 5.12
CA ARG A 33 -5.30 24.08 4.50
C ARG A 33 -6.50 23.49 3.77
N ASP A 34 -7.43 24.33 3.33
CA ASP A 34 -8.45 23.89 2.37
C ASP A 34 -7.75 23.57 1.04
N VAL A 35 -7.96 22.36 0.54
CA VAL A 35 -7.27 21.85 -0.65
C VAL A 35 -8.28 21.45 -1.71
N PRO A 36 -8.37 22.16 -2.84
CA PRO A 36 -9.20 21.72 -3.95
C PRO A 36 -8.58 20.49 -4.62
N ALA A 37 -9.44 19.52 -4.97
CA ALA A 37 -9.05 18.43 -5.86
C ALA A 37 -8.60 18.98 -7.22
N ILE A 38 -7.67 18.27 -7.86
CA ILE A 38 -7.14 18.65 -9.17
C ILE A 38 -8.18 18.42 -10.25
N GLU A 39 -8.87 17.29 -10.18
CA GLU A 39 -9.84 16.85 -11.16
C GLU A 39 -11.21 17.55 -11.02
N ALA A 40 -11.52 18.01 -9.80
CA ALA A 40 -12.79 18.67 -9.46
C ALA A 40 -12.56 19.81 -8.45
N PRO A 41 -12.18 21.03 -8.88
CA PRO A 41 -11.78 22.11 -7.97
C PRO A 41 -12.86 22.60 -7.00
N ASP A 42 -14.12 22.26 -7.22
CA ASP A 42 -15.25 22.47 -6.31
C ASP A 42 -15.33 21.44 -5.18
N SER A 43 -14.69 20.28 -5.34
CA SER A 43 -14.47 19.31 -4.27
C SER A 43 -13.27 19.75 -3.42
N ILE A 44 -13.58 20.32 -2.25
CA ILE A 44 -12.58 20.82 -1.30
C ILE A 44 -12.39 19.80 -0.17
N LEU A 45 -11.15 19.35 0.03
CA LEU A 45 -10.73 18.73 1.28
C LEU A 45 -10.49 19.83 2.31
N ALA A 46 -11.36 19.93 3.31
CA ALA A 46 -11.31 21.02 4.28
C ALA A 46 -10.12 20.87 5.23
N LYS A 47 -9.59 22.00 5.71
CA LYS A 47 -8.52 22.01 6.70
C LYS A 47 -8.90 21.20 7.95
N GLY A 48 -8.03 20.26 8.32
CA GLY A 48 -8.19 19.37 9.46
C GLY A 48 -8.76 18.00 9.09
N ASP A 49 -9.37 17.86 7.90
CA ASP A 49 -9.90 16.59 7.43
C ASP A 49 -8.78 15.63 7.03
N ILE A 50 -9.11 14.34 7.10
CA ILE A 50 -8.25 13.24 6.69
C ILE A 50 -8.66 12.78 5.29
N ASP A 51 -7.72 12.82 4.35
CA ASP A 51 -7.79 12.08 3.10
C ASP A 51 -7.23 10.68 3.35
N ALA A 52 -8.10 9.68 3.33
CA ALA A 52 -7.75 8.29 3.58
C ALA A 52 -7.37 7.58 2.27
N ALA A 53 -6.84 6.37 2.40
CA ALA A 53 -6.50 5.51 1.27
C ALA A 53 -5.57 6.15 0.23
N ILE A 54 -4.58 6.93 0.68
CA ILE A 54 -3.54 7.46 -0.20
C ILE A 54 -2.73 6.28 -0.76
N THR A 55 -2.77 6.08 -2.07
CA THR A 55 -2.04 4.98 -2.73
C THR A 55 -0.87 5.47 -3.56
N GLN A 56 -0.85 6.76 -3.92
CA GLN A 56 0.14 7.30 -4.86
C GLN A 56 0.63 8.67 -4.44
N TYR A 57 1.94 8.88 -4.61
CA TYR A 57 2.55 10.20 -4.69
C TYR A 57 3.14 10.37 -6.08
N ARG A 58 2.71 11.41 -6.81
CA ARG A 58 3.22 11.71 -8.14
C ARG A 58 3.70 13.14 -8.24
N VAL A 59 4.74 13.35 -9.05
CA VAL A 59 5.34 14.65 -9.32
C VAL A 59 5.34 14.89 -10.82
N SER A 60 4.61 15.92 -11.24
CA SER A 60 4.57 16.35 -12.64
C SER A 60 5.94 16.75 -13.14
N LYS A 61 6.40 16.16 -14.24
CA LYS A 61 7.70 16.48 -14.84
C LYS A 61 7.73 17.90 -15.40
N ALA A 62 6.61 18.38 -15.94
CA ALA A 62 6.47 19.71 -16.50
C ALA A 62 6.40 20.80 -15.43
N THR A 63 5.51 20.65 -14.44
CA THR A 63 5.22 21.72 -13.48
C THR A 63 5.97 21.58 -12.16
N LYS A 64 6.57 20.41 -11.91
CA LYS A 64 7.15 20.01 -10.61
C LYS A 64 6.11 20.04 -9.46
N ARG A 65 4.81 20.05 -9.79
CA ARG A 65 3.74 19.96 -8.81
C ARG A 65 3.66 18.53 -8.28
N ALA A 66 3.64 18.42 -6.95
CA ALA A 66 3.54 17.17 -6.23
C ALA A 66 2.11 16.99 -5.70
N VAL A 67 1.58 15.78 -5.80
CA VAL A 67 0.18 15.48 -5.44
C VAL A 67 0.10 14.12 -4.76
N PHE A 68 -0.84 13.98 -3.83
CA PHE A 68 -1.28 12.69 -3.30
C PHE A 68 -2.58 12.30 -3.98
N CYS A 69 -2.77 11.02 -4.28
CA CYS A 69 -4.01 10.49 -4.85
C CYS A 69 -4.57 9.39 -3.95
N SER A 70 -5.84 9.53 -3.56
CA SER A 70 -6.57 8.52 -2.82
C SER A 70 -7.20 7.48 -3.75
N HIS A 71 -7.21 6.22 -3.32
CA HIS A 71 -7.88 5.13 -4.02
C HIS A 71 -9.39 5.37 -4.07
N GLY A 72 -9.95 5.43 -5.28
CA GLY A 72 -11.37 5.72 -5.49
C GLY A 72 -11.78 7.17 -5.18
N GLY A 73 -10.82 8.04 -4.86
CA GLY A 73 -11.04 9.45 -4.54
C GLY A 73 -10.41 10.40 -5.56
N TYR A 74 -10.01 11.57 -5.08
CA TYR A 74 -9.40 12.63 -5.88
C TYR A 74 -7.89 12.70 -5.66
N CYS A 75 -7.20 13.45 -6.53
CA CYS A 75 -5.83 13.86 -6.28
C CYS A 75 -5.77 15.28 -5.73
N TYR A 76 -5.05 15.45 -4.63
CA TYR A 76 -4.87 16.74 -3.97
C TYR A 76 -3.40 17.17 -4.04
N PRO A 77 -3.12 18.46 -4.32
CA PRO A 77 -1.76 18.96 -4.24
C PRO A 77 -1.21 18.91 -2.81
N THR A 78 0.07 18.54 -2.69
CA THR A 78 0.75 18.59 -1.39
C THR A 78 1.04 20.02 -0.93
N HIS A 79 1.04 20.97 -1.87
CA HIS A 79 1.27 22.39 -1.64
C HIS A 79 0.31 23.26 -2.45
N VAL A 80 -0.16 24.35 -1.85
CA VAL A 80 -0.96 25.39 -2.52
C VAL A 80 -0.22 26.73 -2.50
N THR A 81 -0.66 27.67 -3.34
CA THR A 81 -0.12 29.03 -3.36
C THR A 81 -1.06 29.98 -2.62
N ILE A 82 -0.57 30.64 -1.56
CA ILE A 82 -1.32 31.64 -0.80
C ILE A 82 -0.54 32.95 -0.85
N LYS A 83 -1.14 34.00 -1.43
CA LYS A 83 -0.50 35.33 -1.60
C LYS A 83 0.88 35.25 -2.28
N GLY A 84 1.03 34.34 -3.25
CA GLY A 84 2.28 34.12 -3.99
C GLY A 84 3.27 33.17 -3.31
N GLU A 85 3.03 32.74 -2.06
CA GLU A 85 3.90 31.82 -1.34
C GLU A 85 3.41 30.38 -1.48
N LYS A 86 4.35 29.46 -1.77
CA LYS A 86 4.08 28.02 -1.77
C LYS A 86 4.07 27.51 -0.33
N VAL A 87 2.93 27.01 0.12
CA VAL A 87 2.74 26.49 1.47
C VAL A 87 2.30 25.03 1.42
N GLU A 88 2.75 24.23 2.40
CA GLU A 88 2.28 22.85 2.55
C GLU A 88 0.78 22.83 2.87
N ALA A 89 0.04 22.03 2.12
CA ALA A 89 -1.41 21.94 2.16
C ALA A 89 -1.89 20.59 2.67
N LEU A 90 -1.15 19.52 2.42
CA LEU A 90 -1.53 18.15 2.73
C LEU A 90 -0.28 17.36 3.16
N ARG A 91 -0.39 16.61 4.27
CA ARG A 91 0.74 15.91 4.88
C ARG A 91 0.36 14.48 5.30
N LEU A 92 1.18 13.50 4.93
CA LEU A 92 1.02 12.11 5.39
C LEU A 92 1.17 12.02 6.93
N THR A 93 0.29 11.26 7.58
CA THR A 93 0.26 11.13 9.05
C THR A 93 0.87 9.81 9.54
N ASN A 94 0.71 8.74 8.77
CA ASN A 94 1.08 7.38 9.12
C ASN A 94 1.94 6.69 8.06
N CYS A 95 2.37 7.43 7.04
CA CYS A 95 3.13 6.95 5.89
C CYS A 95 4.26 7.88 5.49
N LYS A 96 5.13 7.38 4.60
CA LYS A 96 6.22 8.14 4.00
C LYS A 96 6.27 7.90 2.50
N ILE A 97 6.86 8.85 1.78
CA ILE A 97 7.14 8.68 0.35
C ILE A 97 8.30 7.69 0.21
N GLY A 98 8.09 6.63 -0.56
CA GLY A 98 9.09 5.62 -0.85
C GLY A 98 10.11 6.05 -1.91
N SER A 99 10.93 5.10 -2.37
CA SER A 99 11.88 5.35 -3.46
C SER A 99 11.14 5.57 -4.78
N LYS A 100 11.72 6.39 -5.66
CA LYS A 100 11.21 6.58 -7.03
C LYS A 100 10.90 5.23 -7.69
N SER A 101 9.71 5.10 -8.27
CA SER A 101 9.31 3.93 -9.04
C SER A 101 10.06 3.89 -10.38
N ASP A 102 10.36 2.68 -10.85
CA ASP A 102 10.88 2.46 -12.21
C ASP A 102 9.78 2.56 -13.29
N TYR A 103 8.53 2.74 -12.87
CA TYR A 103 7.41 2.99 -13.77
C TYR A 103 7.67 4.25 -14.61
N GLN A 104 7.69 4.06 -15.93
CA GLN A 104 7.89 5.14 -16.89
C GLN A 104 6.54 5.63 -17.37
N ASP A 105 6.22 6.86 -16.99
CA ASP A 105 5.12 7.66 -17.51
C ASP A 105 5.70 8.93 -18.13
N ASP A 106 5.15 9.42 -19.22
CA ASP A 106 5.72 10.56 -19.94
C ASP A 106 5.52 11.90 -19.21
N GLU A 107 4.50 11.99 -18.35
CA GLU A 107 4.05 13.23 -17.73
C GLU A 107 4.48 13.33 -16.26
N ASP A 108 4.46 12.21 -15.54
CA ASP A 108 4.61 12.14 -14.10
C ASP A 108 5.80 11.25 -13.68
N THR A 109 6.34 11.55 -12.50
CA THR A 109 7.23 10.63 -11.77
C THR A 109 6.46 10.06 -10.58
N PHE A 110 6.38 8.73 -10.52
CA PHE A 110 5.64 8.02 -9.49
C PHE A 110 6.55 7.57 -8.35
N TYR A 111 6.00 7.64 -7.14
CA TYR A 111 6.61 7.10 -5.93
C TYR A 111 5.53 6.31 -5.18
N PRO A 112 5.83 5.10 -4.71
CA PRO A 112 4.98 4.41 -3.78
C PRO A 112 4.92 5.21 -2.47
N VAL A 113 3.84 5.02 -1.73
CA VAL A 113 3.72 5.45 -0.34
C VAL A 113 3.86 4.23 0.56
N ASP A 114 4.84 4.27 1.45
CA ASP A 114 5.18 3.18 2.35
C ASP A 114 4.56 3.45 3.73
N ILE A 115 3.93 2.44 4.32
CA ILE A 115 3.43 2.55 5.70
C ILE A 115 4.57 2.72 6.70
N ILE A 116 4.37 3.55 7.72
CA ILE A 116 5.25 3.63 8.89
C ILE A 116 4.71 2.62 9.90
N ARG A 117 5.29 1.41 9.93
CA ARG A 117 4.72 0.26 10.66
C ARG A 117 4.47 0.54 12.14
N GLU A 118 5.27 1.38 12.78
CA GLU A 118 5.15 1.79 14.18
C GLU A 118 3.88 2.61 14.47
N LYS A 119 3.19 3.10 13.44
CA LYS A 119 1.93 3.85 13.54
C LYS A 119 0.69 2.95 13.54
N PHE A 120 0.87 1.63 13.38
CA PHE A 120 -0.22 0.69 13.25
C PHE A 120 -0.19 -0.37 14.34
N THR A 121 -1.37 -0.86 14.72
CA THR A 121 -1.49 -2.01 15.61
C THR A 121 -1.07 -3.30 14.91
N PRO A 122 -0.68 -4.35 15.64
CA PRO A 122 -0.38 -5.66 15.03
C PRO A 122 -1.54 -6.24 14.22
N ALA A 123 -2.79 -5.95 14.58
CA ALA A 123 -3.97 -6.40 13.85
C ALA A 123 -4.10 -5.70 12.49
N GLN A 124 -3.88 -4.37 12.45
CA GLN A 124 -3.86 -3.60 11.21
C GLN A 124 -2.71 -4.03 10.29
N LEU A 125 -1.51 -4.25 10.84
CA LEU A 125 -0.38 -4.73 10.04
C LEU A 125 -0.67 -6.09 9.41
N ARG A 126 -1.21 -7.05 10.18
CA ARG A 126 -1.63 -8.35 9.61
C ARG A 126 -2.63 -8.18 8.47
N ARG A 127 -3.55 -7.23 8.59
CA ARG A 127 -4.52 -6.91 7.55
C ARG A 127 -3.84 -6.39 6.28
N TYR A 128 -3.04 -5.35 6.40
CA TYR A 128 -2.38 -4.73 5.26
C TYR A 128 -1.34 -5.64 4.61
N ASP A 129 -0.57 -6.39 5.38
CA ASP A 129 0.38 -7.37 4.84
C ASP A 129 -0.36 -8.48 4.05
N THR A 130 -1.54 -8.89 4.52
CA THR A 130 -2.41 -9.84 3.80
C THR A 130 -2.94 -9.24 2.50
N GLU A 131 -3.45 -8.01 2.54
CA GLU A 131 -3.99 -7.31 1.37
C GLU A 131 -2.91 -7.09 0.30
N ASP A 132 -1.73 -6.61 0.70
CA ASP A 132 -0.59 -6.40 -0.19
C ASP A 132 -0.13 -7.72 -0.83
N THR A 133 -0.02 -8.79 -0.04
CA THR A 133 0.34 -10.12 -0.57
C THR A 133 -0.69 -10.61 -1.60
N LEU A 134 -1.98 -10.44 -1.33
CA LEU A 134 -3.04 -10.81 -2.27
C LEU A 134 -3.04 -9.95 -3.54
N SER A 135 -2.80 -8.65 -3.40
CA SER A 135 -2.63 -7.74 -4.53
C SER A 135 -1.45 -8.15 -5.42
N GLN A 136 -0.30 -8.46 -4.83
CA GLN A 136 0.88 -8.95 -5.55
C GLN A 136 0.64 -10.30 -6.23
N MET A 137 -0.32 -11.09 -5.74
CA MET A 137 -0.83 -12.28 -6.41
C MET A 137 -1.82 -11.98 -7.53
N GLY A 138 -2.04 -10.71 -7.90
CA GLY A 138 -2.88 -10.32 -9.04
C GLY A 138 -4.37 -10.38 -8.76
N LEU A 139 -4.80 -10.39 -7.49
CA LEU A 139 -6.23 -10.27 -7.18
C LEU A 139 -6.74 -8.88 -7.56
N CYS A 140 -8.01 -8.83 -7.99
CA CYS A 140 -8.65 -7.57 -8.34
C CYS A 140 -8.70 -6.63 -7.12
N SER A 141 -8.64 -5.32 -7.35
CA SER A 141 -8.60 -4.34 -6.25
C SER A 141 -9.80 -4.46 -5.30
N ALA A 142 -10.99 -4.63 -5.85
CA ALA A 142 -12.21 -4.88 -5.06
C ALA A 142 -12.19 -6.23 -4.31
N CYS A 143 -11.47 -7.22 -4.82
CA CYS A 143 -11.43 -8.59 -4.28
C CYS A 143 -10.52 -8.70 -3.07
N VAL A 144 -9.42 -7.94 -3.05
CA VAL A 144 -8.36 -8.03 -2.03
C VAL A 144 -8.93 -7.84 -0.63
N GLY A 145 -9.76 -6.80 -0.44
CA GLY A 145 -10.33 -6.48 0.86
C GLY A 145 -11.23 -7.60 1.40
N ASP A 146 -12.13 -8.13 0.57
CA ASP A 146 -13.04 -9.20 0.97
C ASP A 146 -12.31 -10.49 1.30
N VAL A 147 -11.39 -10.91 0.42
CA VAL A 147 -10.60 -12.15 0.57
C VAL A 147 -9.71 -12.08 1.80
N ALA A 148 -9.01 -10.96 2.02
CA ALA A 148 -8.23 -10.75 3.23
C ALA A 148 -9.13 -10.81 4.48
N GLY A 149 -10.39 -10.37 4.38
CA GLY A 149 -11.30 -10.26 5.53
C GLY A 149 -11.77 -11.63 5.96
N GLN A 150 -12.15 -12.45 4.99
CA GLN A 150 -12.51 -13.85 5.22
C GLN A 150 -11.32 -14.66 5.73
N TYR A 151 -10.12 -14.48 5.16
CA TYR A 151 -8.92 -15.19 5.63
C TYR A 151 -8.61 -14.88 7.10
N LEU A 152 -8.64 -13.60 7.49
CA LEU A 152 -8.28 -13.19 8.85
C LEU A 152 -9.36 -13.55 9.88
N SER A 153 -10.64 -13.57 9.49
CA SER A 153 -11.76 -13.88 10.39
C SER A 153 -12.08 -15.38 10.47
N LYS A 154 -11.94 -16.12 9.37
CA LYS A 154 -12.23 -17.55 9.25
C LYS A 154 -11.08 -18.28 8.51
N PRO A 155 -9.88 -18.39 9.09
CA PRO A 155 -8.72 -18.99 8.42
C PRO A 155 -8.93 -20.46 8.03
N GLU A 156 -9.81 -21.18 8.74
CA GLU A 156 -10.18 -22.56 8.46
C GLU A 156 -11.39 -22.72 7.53
N SER A 157 -11.90 -21.64 6.94
CA SER A 157 -12.92 -21.70 5.89
C SER A 157 -12.32 -22.24 4.58
N ARG A 158 -13.16 -22.50 3.56
CA ARG A 158 -12.64 -22.89 2.24
C ARG A 158 -11.80 -21.76 1.64
N CYS A 159 -12.27 -20.51 1.76
CA CYS A 159 -11.50 -19.35 1.33
C CYS A 159 -10.19 -19.23 2.13
N GLY A 160 -10.25 -19.34 3.46
CA GLY A 160 -9.08 -19.18 4.32
C GLY A 160 -7.96 -20.20 4.04
N ARG A 161 -8.33 -21.48 3.84
CA ARG A 161 -7.36 -22.51 3.43
C ARG A 161 -6.80 -22.27 2.02
N LEU A 162 -7.60 -21.73 1.11
CA LEU A 162 -7.14 -21.41 -0.24
C LEU A 162 -6.09 -20.28 -0.20
N VAL A 163 -6.37 -19.20 0.53
CA VAL A 163 -5.43 -18.08 0.74
C VAL A 163 -4.14 -18.58 1.40
N LYS A 164 -4.25 -19.38 2.47
CA LYS A 164 -3.08 -19.99 3.11
C LYS A 164 -2.24 -20.81 2.13
N SER A 165 -2.88 -21.66 1.32
CA SER A 165 -2.16 -22.46 0.32
C SER A 165 -1.49 -21.60 -0.76
N ALA A 166 -2.11 -20.50 -1.17
CA ALA A 166 -1.53 -19.54 -2.10
C ALA A 166 -0.31 -18.81 -1.50
N PHE A 167 -0.39 -18.45 -0.21
CA PHE A 167 0.70 -17.84 0.57
C PHE A 167 1.89 -18.81 0.73
N GLU A 168 1.62 -20.10 0.86
CA GLU A 168 2.62 -21.18 0.84
C GLU A 168 3.21 -21.46 -0.56
N GLY A 169 2.78 -20.71 -1.59
CA GLY A 169 3.34 -20.76 -2.93
C GLY A 169 2.67 -21.74 -3.88
N ASN A 170 1.52 -22.33 -3.53
CA ASN A 170 0.81 -23.26 -4.42
C ASN A 170 0.24 -22.54 -5.66
N PRO A 171 0.72 -22.85 -6.89
CA PRO A 171 0.27 -22.14 -8.09
C PRO A 171 -1.21 -22.36 -8.39
N LYS A 172 -1.76 -23.56 -8.14
CA LYS A 172 -3.20 -23.83 -8.35
C LYS A 172 -4.07 -23.01 -7.41
N ALA A 173 -3.59 -22.75 -6.19
CA ALA A 173 -4.31 -21.92 -5.24
C ALA A 173 -4.29 -20.45 -5.66
N LYS A 174 -3.15 -19.95 -6.14
CA LYS A 174 -3.01 -18.60 -6.72
C LYS A 174 -3.96 -18.41 -7.92
N ASP A 175 -3.92 -19.33 -8.88
CA ASP A 175 -4.79 -19.30 -10.07
C ASP A 175 -6.27 -19.31 -9.68
N ALA A 176 -6.64 -20.13 -8.68
CA ALA A 176 -8.01 -20.21 -8.19
C ALA A 176 -8.48 -18.94 -7.47
N LEU A 177 -7.58 -18.14 -6.87
CA LEU A 177 -7.93 -16.86 -6.27
C LEU A 177 -8.15 -15.76 -7.33
N GLN A 178 -7.35 -15.78 -8.39
CA GLN A 178 -7.41 -14.77 -9.47
C GLN A 178 -8.67 -14.88 -10.35
N ASN A 179 -9.21 -16.08 -10.52
CA ASN A 179 -10.27 -16.35 -11.51
C ASN A 179 -11.67 -16.49 -10.86
N PRO A 180 -12.64 -15.62 -11.18
CA PRO A 180 -14.01 -15.78 -10.69
C PRO A 180 -14.80 -16.89 -11.43
N PRO A 181 -15.76 -17.55 -10.75
CA PRO A 181 -16.05 -17.42 -9.33
C PRO A 181 -15.01 -18.18 -8.48
N ASN A 182 -14.28 -17.45 -7.63
CA ASN A 182 -13.29 -18.06 -6.74
C ASN A 182 -13.98 -18.59 -5.46
N ALA A 183 -13.23 -19.37 -4.67
CA ALA A 183 -13.76 -20.01 -3.47
C ALA A 183 -14.24 -19.03 -2.38
N CYS A 184 -14.00 -17.72 -2.53
CA CYS A 184 -14.30 -16.70 -1.54
C CYS A 184 -15.59 -15.91 -1.82
N GLN A 185 -16.27 -16.12 -2.97
CA GLN A 185 -17.42 -15.31 -3.36
C GLN A 185 -18.78 -15.72 -2.73
N ARG A 186 -18.85 -16.73 -1.85
CA ARG A 186 -20.14 -17.30 -1.36
C ARG A 186 -20.12 -17.92 0.05
N GLU A 187 -19.29 -17.46 0.99
CA GLU A 187 -19.22 -17.99 2.38
C GLU A 187 -19.71 -17.01 3.46
#